data_AF-A0A520W7A3-F1
#
_entry.id   AF-A0A520W7A3-F1
#
_cell.length_a   1.000
_cell.length_b   1.000
_cell.length_c   1.000
_cell.angle_alpha   90.00
_cell.angle_beta   90.00
_cell.angle_gamma   90.00
#
_symmetry.space_group_name_H-M   'P 1'
#
loop_
_entity.id
_entity.type
_entity.pdbx_description
1 polymer ?
#
loop_
_entity_poly.entity_id
_entity_poly.type
_entity_poly.pdbx_seq_one_letter_code
_entity_poly.pdbx_strand_id
1 'polypeptide(L)'
;MKKLDTLTYSLAENCLSKNNLFEAKLILNWDKIFHKYSHVVKPVKVQFMKKNNKNGTLVLEVKRGFELEIQMEQIKILSLANNFFGFKAIDKIKIIKNGYN
;
A
#
# COMPACT_ATOMS: atom_id res chain seq x y z
N MET A 1 -15.72 -16.21 -30.49
CA MET A 1 -15.29 -16.58 -29.12
C MET A 1 -14.06 -15.83 -28.58
N LYS A 2 -13.33 -15.00 -29.37
CA LYS A 2 -12.08 -14.30 -28.98
C LYS A 2 -12.18 -13.14 -27.98
N LYS A 3 -13.32 -12.97 -27.30
CA LYS A 3 -13.52 -11.83 -26.36
C LYS A 3 -13.29 -12.24 -24.92
N LEU A 4 -13.62 -13.47 -24.57
CA LEU A 4 -13.55 -13.98 -23.20
C LEU A 4 -12.10 -14.34 -22.82
N ASP A 5 -11.39 -15.05 -23.68
CA ASP A 5 -9.95 -15.34 -23.59
C ASP A 5 -9.12 -14.06 -23.41
N THR A 6 -9.37 -13.03 -24.21
CA THR A 6 -8.64 -11.75 -24.12
C THR A 6 -8.89 -11.05 -22.78
N LEU A 7 -10.14 -11.06 -22.29
CA LEU A 7 -10.50 -10.50 -21.00
C LEU A 7 -9.83 -11.28 -19.86
N THR A 8 -9.90 -12.61 -19.89
CA THR A 8 -9.26 -13.48 -18.90
C THR A 8 -7.76 -13.25 -18.84
N TYR A 9 -7.09 -13.12 -20.00
CA TYR A 9 -5.66 -12.84 -20.05
C TYR A 9 -5.32 -11.48 -19.44
N SER A 10 -6.08 -10.44 -19.78
CA SER A 10 -5.83 -9.09 -19.26
C SER A 10 -6.02 -8.99 -17.74
N LEU A 11 -6.98 -9.73 -17.19
CA LEU A 11 -7.21 -9.82 -15.74
C LEU A 11 -6.08 -10.59 -15.05
N ALA A 12 -5.67 -11.73 -15.61
CA ALA A 12 -4.57 -12.51 -15.07
C ALA A 12 -3.26 -11.70 -15.07
N GLU A 13 -2.94 -11.00 -16.17
CA GLU A 13 -1.76 -10.12 -16.24
C GLU A 13 -1.83 -8.98 -15.23
N ASN A 14 -3.02 -8.42 -15.01
CA ASN A 14 -3.21 -7.37 -14.00
C ASN A 14 -2.94 -7.92 -12.60
N CYS A 15 -3.61 -9.01 -12.20
CA CYS A 15 -3.43 -9.65 -10.89
C CYS A 15 -1.98 -10.08 -10.62
N LEU A 16 -1.30 -10.60 -11.65
CA LEU A 16 0.10 -11.04 -11.56
C LEU A 16 1.10 -9.91 -11.82
N SER A 17 0.63 -8.68 -12.07
CA SER A 17 1.51 -7.54 -12.28
C SER A 17 2.38 -7.33 -11.03
N LYS A 18 3.62 -6.92 -11.25
CA LYS A 18 4.57 -6.70 -10.16
C LYS A 18 4.02 -5.72 -9.12
N ASN A 19 3.32 -4.67 -9.54
CA ASN A 19 2.71 -3.69 -8.63
C ASN A 19 1.70 -4.35 -7.68
N ASN A 20 0.80 -5.19 -8.20
CA ASN A 20 -0.22 -5.87 -7.39
C ASN A 20 0.40 -6.89 -6.44
N LEU A 21 1.45 -7.59 -6.87
CA LEU A 21 2.21 -8.49 -5.98
C LEU A 21 2.92 -7.72 -4.86
N PHE A 22 3.45 -6.52 -5.15
CA PHE A 22 4.06 -5.63 -4.15
C PHE A 22 3.04 -5.16 -3.11
N GLU A 23 1.89 -4.69 -3.59
CA GLU A 23 0.79 -4.26 -2.74
C GLU A 23 0.28 -5.40 -1.87
N ALA A 24 0.00 -6.57 -2.45
CA ALA A 24 -0.45 -7.75 -1.72
C ALA A 24 0.55 -8.18 -0.64
N LYS A 25 1.85 -8.20 -0.94
CA LYS A 25 2.89 -8.53 0.05
C LYS A 25 2.88 -7.59 1.25
N LEU A 26 2.73 -6.29 1.02
CA LEU A 26 2.69 -5.29 2.10
C LEU A 26 1.44 -5.47 2.96
N ILE A 27 0.27 -5.62 2.32
CA ILE A 27 -1.02 -5.76 3.02
C ILE A 27 -1.05 -7.04 3.85
N LEU A 28 -0.64 -8.17 3.27
CA LEU A 28 -0.61 -9.48 3.94
C LEU A 28 0.35 -9.52 5.14
N ASN A 29 1.39 -8.69 5.14
CA ASN A 29 2.37 -8.61 6.22
C ASN A 29 2.19 -7.36 7.09
N TRP A 30 1.09 -6.62 6.93
CA TRP A 30 0.93 -5.30 7.55
C TRP A 30 1.10 -5.33 9.07
N ASP A 31 0.37 -6.22 9.75
CA ASP A 31 0.40 -6.30 11.20
C ASP A 31 1.77 -6.74 11.74
N LYS A 32 2.55 -7.49 10.93
CA LYS A 32 3.92 -7.89 11.26
C LYS A 32 4.91 -6.72 11.12
N ILE A 33 4.79 -5.93 10.06
CA ILE A 33 5.70 -4.81 9.76
C ILE A 33 5.39 -3.61 10.66
N PHE A 34 4.11 -3.34 10.88
CA PHE A 34 3.60 -2.15 11.57
C PHE A 34 2.92 -2.50 12.89
N HIS A 35 3.42 -3.50 13.62
CA HIS A 35 2.84 -3.98 14.88
C HIS A 35 2.40 -2.86 15.84
N LYS A 36 3.23 -1.82 16.01
CA LYS A 36 2.91 -0.67 16.87
C LYS A 36 1.68 0.11 16.41
N TYR A 37 1.44 0.21 15.10
CA TYR A 37 0.42 1.11 14.51
C TYR A 37 -0.78 0.34 13.96
N SER A 38 -0.71 -0.98 13.84
CA SER A 38 -1.70 -1.82 13.16
C SER A 38 -3.12 -1.74 13.75
N HIS A 39 -3.23 -1.32 15.01
CA HIS A 39 -4.50 -1.13 15.71
C HIS A 39 -5.19 0.21 15.37
N VAL A 40 -4.48 1.16 14.78
CA VAL A 40 -4.99 2.51 14.42
C VAL A 40 -4.74 2.90 12.97
N VAL A 41 -3.93 2.15 12.23
CA VAL A 41 -3.61 2.40 10.82
C VAL A 41 -3.76 1.13 10.01
N LYS A 42 -4.50 1.22 8.90
CA LYS A 42 -4.65 0.14 7.91
C LYS A 42 -4.17 0.59 6.53
N PRO A 43 -3.53 -0.30 5.76
CA PRO A 43 -3.17 -0.01 4.39
C PRO A 43 -4.41 -0.11 3.52
N VAL A 44 -4.63 0.90 2.68
CA VAL A 44 -5.74 0.89 1.72
C VAL A 44 -5.24 0.40 0.36
N LYS A 45 -4.11 0.96 -0.10
CA LYS A 45 -3.44 0.57 -1.34
C LYS A 45 -2.05 1.15 -1.48
N VAL A 46 -1.28 0.64 -2.44
CA VAL A 46 -0.02 1.25 -2.89
C VAL A 46 -0.16 1.73 -4.33
N GLN A 47 -0.07 3.04 -4.54
CA GLN A 47 -0.17 3.63 -5.88
C GLN A 47 1.22 3.91 -6.45
N PHE A 48 1.55 3.30 -7.58
CA PHE A 48 2.78 3.59 -8.31
C PHE A 48 2.50 4.53 -9.48
N MET A 49 3.24 5.65 -9.57
CA MET A 49 3.09 6.65 -10.63
C MET A 49 3.61 6.16 -12.00
N LYS A 50 4.55 5.20 -11.99
CA LYS A 50 5.12 4.56 -13.19
C LYS A 50 5.24 3.05 -12.98
N LYS A 51 5.36 2.26 -14.06
CA LYS A 51 5.52 0.79 -14.03
C LYS A 51 6.86 0.29 -13.44
N ASN A 52 7.60 1.14 -12.73
CA ASN A 52 8.99 0.93 -12.36
C ASN A 52 9.15 0.52 -10.88
N ASN A 53 8.04 0.32 -10.15
CA ASN A 53 7.99 0.06 -8.70
C ASN A 53 8.76 1.10 -7.85
N LYS A 54 8.91 2.31 -8.38
CA LYS A 54 9.55 3.46 -7.73
C LYS A 54 8.51 4.55 -7.56
N ASN A 55 8.73 5.41 -6.58
CA ASN A 55 7.83 6.53 -6.30
C ASN A 55 6.42 6.10 -5.94
N GLY A 56 6.31 4.99 -5.19
CA GLY A 56 5.05 4.52 -4.63
C GLY A 56 4.48 5.51 -3.61
N THR A 57 3.17 5.64 -3.61
CA THR A 57 2.40 6.35 -2.58
C THR A 57 1.60 5.32 -1.79
N LEU A 58 1.93 5.18 -0.51
CA LEU A 58 1.19 4.33 0.42
C LEU A 58 -0.03 5.09 0.93
N VAL A 59 -1.22 4.58 0.63
CA VAL A 59 -2.47 5.15 1.12
C VAL A 59 -2.85 4.46 2.41
N LEU A 60 -3.04 5.25 3.46
CA LEU A 60 -3.36 4.77 4.79
C LEU A 60 -4.71 5.30 5.23
N GLU A 61 -5.50 4.41 5.79
CA GLU A 61 -6.65 4.77 6.59
C GLU A 61 -6.22 4.82 8.05
N VAL A 62 -6.55 5.92 8.73
CA VAL A 62 -6.17 6.15 10.12
C VAL A 62 -7.44 6.32 10.94
N LYS A 63 -7.46 5.71 12.12
CA LYS A 63 -8.53 5.87 13.10
C LYS A 63 -8.62 7.34 13.53
N ARG A 64 -9.85 7.86 13.64
CA ARG A 64 -10.10 9.24 14.09
C ARG A 64 -9.42 9.51 15.43
N GLY A 65 -8.74 10.64 15.54
CA GLY A 65 -7.98 11.08 16.71
C GLY A 65 -6.51 10.69 16.69
N PHE A 66 -6.07 9.83 15.77
CA PHE A 66 -4.67 9.40 15.64
C PHE A 66 -3.95 10.03 14.44
N GLU A 67 -4.61 10.87 13.65
CA GLU A 67 -4.06 11.42 12.40
C GLU A 67 -2.76 12.19 12.62
N LEU A 68 -2.71 13.01 13.67
CA LEU A 68 -1.53 13.81 14.00
C LEU A 68 -0.36 12.92 14.43
N GLU A 69 -0.61 11.94 15.29
CA GLU A 69 0.41 10.97 15.73
C GLU A 69 1.02 10.23 14.54
N ILE A 70 0.17 9.73 13.63
CA ILE A 70 0.61 9.01 12.44
C ILE A 70 1.35 9.93 11.46
N GLN A 71 0.95 11.19 11.35
CA GLN A 71 1.67 12.17 10.54
C GLN A 71 3.08 12.46 11.09
N MET A 72 3.23 12.56 12.41
CA MET A 72 4.54 12.72 13.05
C MET A 72 5.43 11.50 12.86
N GLU A 73 4.84 10.31 12.84
CA GLU A 73 5.53 9.03 12.66
C GLU A 73 5.75 8.67 11.18
N GLN A 74 5.37 9.53 10.21
CA GLN A 74 5.38 9.18 8.78
C GLN A 74 6.75 8.71 8.29
N ILE A 75 7.83 9.31 8.80
CA ILE A 75 9.20 8.99 8.39
C ILE A 75 9.54 7.55 8.81
N LYS A 76 9.10 7.16 10.00
CA LYS A 76 9.31 5.81 10.53
C LYS A 76 8.45 4.79 9.79
N ILE A 77 7.19 5.13 9.49
CA ILE A 77 6.31 4.27 8.69
C ILE A 77 6.91 4.04 7.28
N LEU A 78 7.40 5.09 6.63
CA LEU A 78 8.09 4.98 5.33
C LEU A 78 9.34 4.11 5.43
N SER A 79 10.14 4.27 6.49
CA SER A 79 11.34 3.46 6.73
C SER A 79 11.00 1.98 6.89
N LEU A 80 10.02 1.64 7.74
CA LEU A 80 9.56 0.26 7.94
C LEU A 80 9.06 -0.37 6.63
N ALA A 81 8.27 0.37 5.85
CA ALA A 81 7.76 -0.11 4.58
C ALA A 81 8.89 -0.42 3.58
N ASN A 82 9.85 0.51 3.42
CA ASN A 82 10.97 0.33 2.51
C ASN A 82 11.97 -0.74 2.98
N ASN A 83 12.18 -0.87 4.30
CA ASN A 83 13.01 -1.93 4.87
C ASN A 83 12.41 -3.32 4.61
N PHE A 84 11.08 -3.46 4.71
CA PHE A 84 10.40 -4.71 4.35
C PHE A 84 10.64 -5.10 2.89
N PHE A 85 10.67 -4.13 1.98
CA PHE A 85 10.96 -4.39 0.57
C PHE A 85 12.45 -4.56 0.24
N GLY A 86 13.35 -4.10 1.11
CA GLY A 86 14.80 -4.09 0.89
C GLY A 86 15.29 -2.99 -0.07
N PHE A 87 14.41 -2.07 -0.49
CA PHE A 87 14.75 -0.92 -1.32
C PHE A 87 13.69 0.19 -1.17
N LYS A 88 13.99 1.37 -1.70
CA LYS A 88 13.09 2.53 -1.67
C LYS A 88 11.95 2.41 -2.70
N ALA A 89 10.90 1.68 -2.34
CA ALA A 89 9.71 1.48 -3.15
C ALA A 89 8.65 2.59 -2.94
N ILE A 90 8.49 3.05 -1.70
CA ILE A 90 7.49 4.03 -1.27
C ILE A 90 8.19 5.34 -0.91
N ASP A 91 7.74 6.43 -1.53
CA ASP A 91 8.27 7.78 -1.30
C ASP A 91 7.35 8.64 -0.43
N LYS A 92 6.04 8.35 -0.45
CA LYS A 92 5.03 9.22 0.15
C LYS A 92 3.96 8.42 0.85
N ILE A 93 3.43 9.00 1.92
CA ILE A 93 2.23 8.52 2.59
C ILE A 93 1.10 9.49 2.27
N LYS A 94 -0.09 8.95 1.98
CA LYS A 94 -1.34 9.70 1.89
C LYS A 94 -2.30 9.16 2.92
N ILE A 95 -2.70 9.99 3.88
CA ILE A 95 -3.73 9.64 4.86
C ILE A 95 -5.11 9.97 4.27
N ILE A 96 -6.04 9.03 4.34
CA ILE A 96 -7.45 9.25 4.02
C ILE A 96 -8.30 9.14 5.28
N LYS A 97 -9.37 9.93 5.34
CA LYS A 97 -10.35 9.84 6.42
C LYS A 97 -11.28 8.66 6.16
N ASN A 98 -11.54 7.87 7.19
CA ASN A 98 -12.54 6.82 7.12
C ASN A 98 -13.94 7.47 6.93
N GLY A 99 -14.64 7.05 5.87
CA GLY A 99 -15.85 7.69 5.35
C GLY A 99 -17.16 7.23 5.99
N TYR A 100 -17.12 6.41 7.05
CA TYR A 100 -18.33 6.02 7.76
C TYR A 100 -18.71 7.08 8.81
N ASN A 101 -19.87 7.71 8.59
CA ASN A 101 -20.67 8.39 9.61
C ASN A 101 -21.50 7.36 10.36
#